data_AF-A0A2E4MU03-F1
#
_entry.id   AF-A0A2E4MU03-F1
#
_cell.length_a   1.000
_cell.length_b   1.000
_cell.length_c   1.000
_cell.angle_alpha   90.00
_cell.angle_beta   90.00
_cell.angle_gamma   90.00
#
_symmetry.space_group_name_H-M   'P 1'
#
loop_
_entity.id
_entity.type
_entity.pdbx_description
1 polymer ?
#
loop_
_entity_poly.entity_id
_entity_poly.type
_entity_poly.pdbx_seq_one_letter_code
_entity_poly.pdbx_strand_id
1 'polypeptide(L)'
;MEQMKYLLALVDDSSKVVRESVKIALLEYGDDLESVLDQAGATEEQREEIAMLLDVPDTDQLFEVGQMVKHKRYGYRAVIVSVDERCRASDDWYKSNRTQPERDQPWYHVLADGSDQVYYPAQTSLEADESSDEIDNPQVKKFFSAFEDGAYVRNITPWPE
;
A
#
# COMPACT_ATOMS: atom_id res chain seq x y z
N MET A 1 9.91 -9.58 -29.53
CA MET A 1 10.10 -11.04 -29.37
C MET A 1 11.24 -11.36 -28.40
N GLU A 2 12.50 -10.98 -28.66
CA GLU A 2 13.62 -11.29 -27.74
C GLU A 2 13.45 -10.64 -26.35
N GLN A 3 12.97 -9.40 -26.30
CA GLN A 3 12.71 -8.70 -25.04
C GLN A 3 11.69 -9.45 -24.17
N MET A 4 10.56 -9.90 -24.73
CA MET A 4 9.56 -10.65 -23.95
C MET A 4 10.14 -11.95 -23.38
N LYS A 5 10.91 -12.72 -24.16
CA LYS A 5 11.55 -13.94 -23.68
C LYS A 5 12.51 -13.70 -22.52
N TYR A 6 13.19 -12.55 -22.51
CA TYR A 6 14.03 -12.14 -21.40
C TYR A 6 13.21 -11.78 -20.15
N LEU A 7 12.11 -11.03 -20.31
CA LEU A 7 11.20 -10.70 -19.21
C LEU A 7 10.60 -11.97 -18.57
N LEU A 8 10.18 -12.93 -19.40
CA LEU A 8 9.65 -14.23 -18.96
C LEU A 8 10.65 -15.06 -18.13
N ALA A 9 11.95 -14.90 -18.36
CA ALA A 9 12.99 -15.59 -17.62
C ALA A 9 13.31 -14.94 -16.26
N LEU A 10 12.72 -13.77 -15.98
CA LEU A 10 12.97 -12.97 -14.78
C LEU A 10 11.72 -12.75 -13.92
N VAL A 11 10.56 -13.27 -14.33
CA VAL A 11 9.30 -13.04 -13.62
C VAL A 11 9.31 -13.61 -12.19
N ASP A 12 10.02 -14.72 -11.99
CA ASP A 12 10.18 -15.42 -10.72
C ASP A 12 11.50 -15.07 -9.99
N ASP A 13 12.21 -14.02 -10.43
CA ASP A 13 13.50 -13.65 -9.85
C ASP A 13 13.37 -13.29 -8.36
N SER A 14 14.29 -13.80 -7.54
CA SER A 14 14.32 -13.53 -6.09
C SER A 14 14.56 -12.07 -5.71
N SER A 15 15.09 -11.24 -6.62
CA SER A 15 15.36 -9.83 -6.42
C SER A 15 14.11 -8.98 -6.70
N LYS A 16 13.63 -8.29 -5.65
CA LYS A 16 12.51 -7.36 -5.76
C LYS A 16 12.74 -6.26 -6.82
N VAL A 17 13.97 -5.75 -6.94
CA VAL A 17 14.32 -4.70 -7.92
C VAL A 17 14.20 -5.22 -9.35
N VAL A 18 14.58 -6.49 -9.58
CA VAL A 18 14.45 -7.13 -10.89
C VAL A 18 12.98 -7.34 -11.22
N ARG A 19 12.21 -7.91 -10.29
CA ARG A 19 10.76 -8.09 -10.46
C ARG A 19 10.02 -6.78 -10.73
N GLU A 20 10.38 -5.69 -10.05
CA GLU A 20 9.78 -4.37 -10.29
C GLU A 20 10.12 -3.84 -11.69
N SER A 21 11.35 -4.02 -12.14
CA SER A 21 11.76 -3.65 -13.50
C SER A 21 10.99 -4.46 -14.56
N VAL A 22 10.74 -5.74 -14.29
CA VAL A 22 9.93 -6.62 -15.13
C VAL A 22 8.46 -6.15 -15.14
N LYS A 23 7.87 -5.83 -13.98
CA LYS A 23 6.50 -5.29 -13.85
C LYS A 23 6.32 -4.05 -14.72
N ILE A 24 7.20 -3.06 -14.58
CA ILE A 24 7.16 -1.81 -15.36
C ILE A 24 7.22 -2.12 -16.85
N ALA A 25 8.16 -2.96 -17.28
CA ALA A 25 8.30 -3.33 -18.68
C ALA A 25 7.09 -4.11 -19.24
N LEU A 26 6.42 -4.94 -18.41
CA LEU A 26 5.20 -5.64 -18.81
C LEU A 26 4.01 -4.69 -18.96
N LEU A 27 3.88 -3.70 -18.07
CA LEU A 27 2.84 -2.66 -18.13
C LEU A 27 2.96 -1.79 -19.39
N GLU A 28 4.16 -1.58 -19.93
CA GLU A 28 4.37 -0.83 -21.19
C GLU A 28 3.70 -1.48 -22.42
N TYR A 29 3.41 -2.79 -22.38
CA TYR A 29 2.70 -3.47 -23.48
C TYR A 29 1.19 -3.19 -23.49
N GLY A 30 0.61 -2.74 -22.37
CA GLY A 30 -0.82 -2.42 -22.26
C GLY A 30 -1.73 -3.55 -22.80
N ASP A 31 -2.68 -3.18 -23.65
CA ASP A 31 -3.69 -4.11 -24.22
C ASP A 31 -3.08 -5.22 -25.11
N ASP A 32 -1.86 -5.03 -25.61
CA ASP A 32 -1.19 -6.01 -26.48
C ASP A 32 -0.48 -7.12 -25.68
N LEU A 33 -0.39 -7.01 -24.35
CA LEU A 33 0.40 -7.90 -23.51
C LEU A 33 0.09 -9.39 -23.76
N GLU A 34 -1.19 -9.76 -23.75
CA GLU A 34 -1.61 -11.16 -23.95
C GLU A 34 -1.17 -11.73 -25.30
N SER A 35 -1.34 -10.95 -26.37
CA SER A 35 -0.91 -11.32 -27.72
C SER A 35 0.61 -11.52 -27.78
N VAL A 36 1.39 -10.71 -27.06
CA VAL A 36 2.84 -10.83 -27.01
C VAL A 36 3.28 -12.05 -26.18
N LEU A 37 2.58 -12.38 -25.10
CA LEU A 37 2.83 -13.59 -24.30
C LEU A 37 2.56 -14.87 -25.10
N ASP A 38 1.47 -14.90 -25.86
CA ASP A 38 1.15 -16.01 -26.78
C ASP A 38 2.27 -16.22 -27.80
N GLN A 39 2.70 -15.15 -28.46
CA GLN A 39 3.76 -15.20 -29.47
C GLN A 39 5.11 -15.62 -28.88
N ALA A 40 5.40 -15.21 -27.64
CA ALA A 40 6.63 -15.57 -26.94
C ALA A 40 6.62 -17.03 -26.45
N GLY A 41 5.45 -17.66 -26.37
CA GLY A 41 5.26 -19.01 -25.85
C GLY A 41 5.33 -19.07 -24.32
N ALA A 42 4.77 -18.06 -23.64
CA ALA A 42 4.71 -18.03 -22.18
C ALA A 42 3.99 -19.26 -21.62
N THR A 43 4.60 -19.91 -20.62
CA THR A 43 3.99 -21.05 -19.93
C THR A 43 2.87 -20.60 -19.00
N GLU A 44 2.04 -21.54 -18.54
CA GLU A 44 0.99 -21.25 -17.55
C GLU A 44 1.58 -20.70 -16.24
N GLU A 45 2.66 -21.30 -15.75
CA GLU A 45 3.38 -20.84 -14.55
C GLU A 45 3.90 -19.40 -14.70
N GLN A 46 4.43 -19.05 -15.88
CA GLN A 46 4.84 -17.68 -16.15
C GLN A 46 3.66 -16.72 -16.21
N ARG A 47 2.50 -17.15 -16.71
CA ARG A 47 1.28 -16.35 -16.74
C ARG A 47 0.72 -16.12 -15.34
N GLU A 48 0.75 -17.15 -14.48
CA GLU A 48 0.37 -17.01 -13.08
C GLU A 48 1.31 -16.04 -12.35
N GLU A 49 2.63 -16.14 -12.54
CA GLU A 49 3.59 -15.20 -11.95
C GLU A 49 3.41 -13.78 -12.49
N ILE A 50 3.15 -13.60 -13.79
CA ILE A 50 2.86 -12.29 -14.39
C ILE A 50 1.57 -11.73 -13.82
N ALA A 51 0.51 -12.53 -13.73
CA ALA A 51 -0.76 -12.13 -13.13
C ALA A 51 -0.53 -11.70 -11.69
N MET A 52 0.20 -12.49 -10.89
CA MET A 52 0.58 -12.12 -9.53
C MET A 52 1.44 -10.86 -9.48
N LEU A 53 2.33 -10.63 -10.45
CA LEU A 53 3.23 -9.47 -10.52
C LEU A 53 2.52 -8.17 -10.95
N LEU A 54 1.48 -8.28 -11.78
CA LEU A 54 0.66 -7.16 -12.25
C LEU A 54 -0.53 -6.88 -11.30
N ASP A 55 -1.03 -7.93 -10.64
CA ASP A 55 -2.09 -7.90 -9.63
C ASP A 55 -1.53 -7.83 -8.20
N VAL A 56 -0.22 -7.56 -8.04
CA VAL A 56 0.29 -7.20 -6.70
C VAL A 56 -0.47 -5.94 -6.30
N PRO A 57 -1.29 -5.95 -5.22
CA PRO A 57 -1.85 -4.73 -4.69
C PRO A 57 -0.65 -3.84 -4.41
N ASP A 58 -0.61 -2.73 -5.13
CA ASP A 58 0.57 -1.93 -5.36
C ASP A 58 1.24 -1.65 -4.00
N THR A 59 2.27 -2.44 -3.64
CA THR A 59 2.89 -2.32 -2.32
C THR A 59 3.63 -0.99 -2.19
N ASP A 60 3.86 -0.33 -3.32
CA ASP A 60 4.40 1.02 -3.48
C ASP A 60 3.32 2.10 -3.61
N GLN A 61 2.03 1.75 -3.73
CA GLN A 61 0.97 2.74 -3.65
C GLN A 61 0.81 3.19 -2.21
N LEU A 62 1.27 4.40 -1.96
CA LEU A 62 1.12 5.08 -0.69
C LEU A 62 -0.37 5.25 -0.39
N PHE A 63 -0.76 4.98 0.84
CA PHE A 63 -2.09 5.37 1.28
C PHE A 63 -2.20 6.90 1.31
N GLU A 64 -3.32 7.40 0.83
CA GLU A 64 -3.59 8.84 0.77
C GLU A 64 -4.22 9.36 2.07
N VAL A 65 -4.04 10.65 2.36
CA VAL A 65 -4.73 11.28 3.50
C VAL A 65 -6.23 11.25 3.26
N GLY A 66 -6.97 10.73 4.24
CA GLY A 66 -8.41 10.50 4.16
C GLY A 66 -8.79 9.08 3.71
N GLN A 67 -7.83 8.28 3.23
CA GLN A 67 -8.08 6.89 2.86
C GLN A 67 -8.33 6.02 4.09
N MET A 68 -9.26 5.08 3.93
CA MET A 68 -9.58 4.03 4.91
C MET A 68 -8.59 2.88 4.80
N VAL A 69 -8.06 2.46 5.95
CA VAL A 69 -7.10 1.35 6.06
C VAL A 69 -7.49 0.42 7.19
N LYS A 70 -6.98 -0.81 7.10
CA LYS A 70 -7.07 -1.81 8.16
C LYS A 70 -5.67 -2.29 8.52
N HIS A 71 -5.43 -2.48 9.81
CA HIS A 71 -4.18 -3.06 10.25
C HIS A 71 -4.21 -4.58 10.05
N LYS A 72 -3.33 -5.13 9.19
CA LYS A 72 -3.27 -6.56 8.83
C LYS A 72 -3.24 -7.50 10.03
N ARG A 73 -2.39 -7.20 11.01
CA ARG A 73 -2.21 -8.03 12.22
C ARG A 73 -3.28 -7.84 13.30
N TYR A 74 -3.69 -6.60 13.58
CA TYR A 74 -4.54 -6.27 14.72
C TYR A 74 -6.02 -6.10 14.33
N GLY A 75 -6.32 -6.02 13.05
CA GLY A 75 -7.67 -6.01 12.49
C GLY A 75 -8.46 -4.71 12.70
N TYR A 76 -7.89 -3.69 13.35
CA TYR A 76 -8.57 -2.41 13.54
C TYR A 76 -8.62 -1.62 12.22
N ARG A 77 -9.73 -0.90 12.04
CA ARG A 77 -9.95 0.03 10.95
C ARG A 77 -9.47 1.42 11.36
N ALA A 78 -9.00 2.22 10.43
CA ALA A 78 -8.53 3.57 10.69
C ALA A 78 -8.58 4.44 9.43
N VAL A 79 -8.54 5.76 9.62
CA VAL A 79 -8.31 6.72 8.54
C VAL A 79 -6.90 7.30 8.62
N ILE A 80 -6.23 7.43 7.48
CA ILE A 80 -4.94 8.09 7.35
C ILE A 80 -5.10 9.60 7.55
N VAL A 81 -4.44 10.18 8.54
CA VAL A 81 -4.51 11.63 8.82
C VAL A 81 -3.23 12.39 8.45
N SER A 82 -2.11 11.68 8.37
CA SER A 82 -0.80 12.18 7.91
C SER A 82 0.15 11.03 7.57
N VAL A 83 1.22 11.32 6.85
CA VAL A 83 2.28 10.38 6.45
C VAL A 83 3.67 10.97 6.70
N ASP A 84 4.59 10.14 7.18
CA ASP A 84 6.02 10.39 7.24
C ASP A 84 6.73 9.43 6.27
N GLU A 85 7.70 9.91 5.49
CA GLU A 85 8.47 9.07 4.54
C GLU A 85 9.25 7.93 5.21
N ARG A 86 9.57 8.09 6.50
CA ARG A 86 10.27 7.13 7.35
C ARG A 86 9.83 7.26 8.79
N CYS A 87 10.09 6.23 9.59
CA CYS A 87 9.76 6.24 11.02
C CYS A 87 10.40 7.44 11.74
N ARG A 88 9.58 8.36 12.26
CA ARG A 88 10.02 9.51 13.07
C ARG A 88 9.95 9.29 14.58
N ALA A 89 9.44 8.14 15.01
CA ALA A 89 9.39 7.79 16.43
C ALA A 89 10.80 7.64 17.03
N SER A 90 10.92 7.95 18.33
CA SER A 90 12.16 7.78 19.07
C SER A 90 12.59 6.31 19.09
N ASP A 91 13.88 6.06 19.24
CA ASP A 91 14.42 4.70 19.31
C ASP A 91 13.82 3.90 20.47
N ASP A 92 13.55 4.55 21.60
CA ASP A 92 12.93 3.90 22.76
C ASP A 92 11.48 3.49 22.48
N TRP A 93 10.71 4.37 21.84
CA TRP A 93 9.36 4.03 21.41
C TRP A 93 9.39 2.88 20.39
N TYR A 94 10.27 2.96 19.39
CA TYR A 94 10.37 1.95 18.36
C TYR A 94 10.76 0.58 18.92
N LYS A 95 11.72 0.52 19.86
CA LYS A 95 12.12 -0.72 20.55
C LYS A 95 11.00 -1.29 21.44
N SER A 96 10.09 -0.44 21.91
CA SER A 96 8.90 -0.88 22.66
C SER A 96 7.81 -1.46 21.75
N ASN A 97 7.81 -1.14 20.46
CA ASN A 97 6.87 -1.69 19.50
C ASN A 97 7.09 -3.21 19.34
N ARG A 98 6.01 -3.98 19.26
CA ARG A 98 6.07 -5.44 19.21
C ARG A 98 6.48 -5.99 17.83
N THR A 99 6.15 -5.27 16.77
CA THR A 99 6.39 -5.73 15.39
C THR A 99 7.67 -5.20 14.78
N GLN A 100 8.17 -4.05 15.25
CA GLN A 100 9.42 -3.40 14.80
C GLN A 100 9.62 -3.47 13.27
N PRO A 101 8.64 -3.00 12.47
CA PRO A 101 8.77 -3.02 11.01
C PRO A 101 9.86 -2.05 10.55
N GLU A 102 10.46 -2.30 9.38
CA GLU A 102 11.56 -1.49 8.84
C GLU A 102 11.29 0.02 8.95
N ARG A 103 12.30 0.79 9.36
CA ARG A 103 12.15 2.24 9.57
C ARG A 103 12.16 3.03 8.28
N ASP A 104 12.85 2.53 7.25
CA ASP A 104 13.02 3.17 5.94
C ASP A 104 11.89 2.79 4.97
N GLN A 105 10.68 3.11 5.38
CA GLN A 105 9.43 2.97 4.61
C GLN A 105 8.45 4.03 5.11
N PRO A 106 7.34 4.30 4.42
CA PRO A 106 6.31 5.22 4.93
C PRO A 106 5.70 4.75 6.26
N TRP A 107 5.50 5.70 7.18
CA TRP A 107 4.75 5.51 8.43
C TRP A 107 3.60 6.49 8.47
N TYR A 108 2.45 6.03 8.96
CA TYR A 108 1.21 6.79 8.90
C TYR A 108 0.75 7.16 10.28
N HIS A 109 0.25 8.39 10.44
CA HIS A 109 -0.59 8.73 11.57
C HIS A 109 -2.01 8.34 11.22
N VAL A 110 -2.64 7.52 12.06
CA VAL A 110 -3.99 7.02 11.80
C VAL A 110 -4.92 7.22 13.00
N LEU A 111 -6.18 7.55 12.73
CA LEU A 111 -7.25 7.61 13.72
C LEU A 111 -8.03 6.31 13.66
N ALA A 112 -7.92 5.48 14.70
CA ALA A 112 -8.56 4.16 14.70
C ALA A 112 -10.02 4.22 15.17
N ASP A 113 -10.82 3.33 14.60
CA ASP A 113 -12.23 3.13 14.92
C ASP A 113 -12.43 2.67 16.37
N GLY A 114 -13.38 3.28 17.08
CA GLY A 114 -13.68 3.02 18.48
C GLY A 114 -12.58 3.44 19.46
N SER A 115 -11.65 4.32 19.04
CA SER A 115 -10.53 4.81 19.86
C SER A 115 -10.48 6.33 19.87
N ASP A 116 -9.92 6.92 20.93
CA ASP A 116 -9.58 8.34 21.00
C ASP A 116 -8.08 8.60 20.75
N GLN A 117 -7.31 7.54 20.45
CA GLN A 117 -5.87 7.58 20.25
C GLN A 117 -5.48 7.64 18.77
N VAL A 118 -4.29 8.19 18.54
CA VAL A 118 -3.59 8.15 17.26
C VAL A 118 -2.65 6.95 17.29
N TYR A 119 -2.66 6.15 16.23
CA TYR A 119 -1.70 5.07 16.04
C TYR A 119 -0.68 5.42 14.96
N TYR A 120 0.48 4.77 15.03
CA TYR A 120 1.60 5.01 14.12
C TYR A 120 2.08 3.71 13.44
N PRO A 121 1.27 3.10 12.54
CA PRO A 121 1.65 1.91 11.78
C PRO A 121 2.56 2.23 10.58
N ALA A 122 3.39 1.26 10.20
CA ALA A 122 4.15 1.30 8.95
C ALA A 122 3.29 0.86 7.75
N GLN A 123 3.63 1.31 6.53
CA GLN A 123 2.99 0.90 5.26
C GLN A 123 2.73 -0.60 5.19
N THR A 124 3.75 -1.41 5.43
CA THR A 124 3.68 -2.87 5.37
C THR A 124 2.67 -3.49 6.35
N SER A 125 2.31 -2.79 7.42
CA SER A 125 1.35 -3.23 8.43
C SER A 125 -0.11 -2.98 8.07
N LEU A 126 -0.36 -2.22 6.99
CA LEU A 126 -1.68 -1.77 6.56
C LEU A 126 -2.12 -2.42 5.25
N GLU A 127 -3.42 -2.56 5.08
CA GLU A 127 -4.13 -2.87 3.84
C GLU A 127 -5.28 -1.86 3.65
N ALA A 128 -5.76 -1.70 2.42
CA ALA A 128 -6.93 -0.86 2.16
C ALA A 128 -8.17 -1.42 2.87
N ASP A 129 -9.00 -0.53 3.43
CA ASP A 129 -10.31 -0.90 3.95
C ASP A 129 -11.39 -0.46 2.97
N GLU A 130 -12.07 -1.42 2.36
CA GLU A 130 -13.14 -1.20 1.38
C GLU A 130 -14.51 -0.98 2.04
N SER A 131 -14.58 -0.97 3.37
CA SER A 131 -15.83 -0.68 4.07
C SER A 131 -16.29 0.76 3.81
N SER A 132 -17.61 0.92 3.65
CA SER A 132 -18.27 2.22 3.53
C SER A 132 -18.75 2.78 4.87
N ASP A 133 -18.34 2.19 5.99
CA ASP A 133 -18.68 2.68 7.33
C ASP A 133 -17.68 3.73 7.81
N GLU A 134 -18.17 4.80 8.43
CA GLU A 134 -17.32 5.82 9.04
C GLU A 134 -16.50 5.25 10.23
N ILE A 135 -15.35 5.89 10.50
CA ILE A 135 -14.53 5.68 11.70
C ILE A 135 -15.15 6.43 12.88
N ASP A 136 -15.49 5.72 13.96
CA ASP A 136 -15.88 6.32 15.24
C ASP A 136 -14.64 6.73 16.04
N ASN A 137 -14.12 7.92 15.73
CA ASN A 137 -13.04 8.54 16.49
C ASN A 137 -13.34 10.04 16.68
N PRO A 138 -13.31 10.56 17.92
CA PRO A 138 -13.70 11.93 18.23
C PRO A 138 -12.82 12.98 17.52
N GLN A 139 -11.60 12.61 17.10
CA GLN A 139 -10.68 13.50 16.41
C GLN A 139 -10.94 13.60 14.90
N VAL A 140 -11.75 12.72 14.29
CA VAL A 140 -12.02 12.73 12.84
C VAL A 140 -12.58 14.08 12.38
N LYS A 141 -13.57 14.61 13.12
CA LYS A 141 -14.21 15.90 12.82
C LYS A 141 -13.28 17.11 12.93
N LYS A 142 -12.11 16.95 13.57
CA LYS A 142 -11.08 17.99 13.64
C LYS A 142 -10.35 18.13 12.30
N PHE A 143 -10.12 17.02 11.59
CA PHE A 143 -9.23 16.97 10.42
C PHE A 143 -9.98 16.78 9.09
N PHE A 144 -11.22 16.30 9.12
CA PHE A 144 -12.01 16.01 7.93
C PHE A 144 -13.35 16.73 7.97
N SER A 145 -13.84 17.13 6.79
CA SER A 145 -15.10 17.88 6.63
C SER A 145 -16.28 17.01 6.19
N ALA A 146 -16.00 15.90 5.50
CA ALA A 146 -17.01 14.99 4.97
C ALA A 146 -16.44 13.57 4.81
N PHE A 147 -17.33 12.60 4.59
CA PHE A 147 -17.03 11.24 4.19
C PHE A 147 -17.81 10.94 2.91
N GLU A 148 -17.11 10.73 1.80
CA GLU A 148 -17.66 10.64 0.45
C GLU A 148 -16.99 9.47 -0.28
N ASP A 149 -17.78 8.62 -0.93
CA ASP A 149 -17.30 7.48 -1.74
C ASP A 149 -16.28 6.57 -1.02
N GLY A 150 -16.46 6.36 0.29
CA GLY A 150 -15.58 5.50 1.09
C GLY A 150 -14.29 6.16 1.59
N ALA A 151 -14.12 7.47 1.39
CA ALA A 151 -12.95 8.22 1.83
C ALA A 151 -13.32 9.53 2.55
N TYR A 152 -12.43 10.01 3.41
CA TYR A 152 -12.60 11.26 4.13
C TYR A 152 -12.03 12.46 3.36
N VAL A 153 -12.83 13.52 3.25
CA VAL A 153 -12.41 14.77 2.60
C VAL A 153 -11.64 15.64 3.59
N ARG A 154 -10.38 15.95 3.26
CA ARG A 154 -9.48 16.74 4.11
C ARG A 154 -9.97 18.19 4.27
N ASN A 155 -10.00 18.68 5.51
CA ASN A 155 -10.26 20.09 5.80
C ASN A 155 -8.96 20.92 5.90
N ILE A 156 -9.07 22.23 6.16
CA ILE A 156 -7.92 23.15 6.24
C ILE A 156 -7.04 22.99 7.49
N THR A 157 -7.43 22.16 8.46
CA THR A 157 -6.69 21.96 9.71
C THR A 157 -5.47 21.09 9.44
N PRO A 158 -4.23 21.55 9.70
CA PRO A 158 -3.04 20.73 9.47
C PRO A 158 -2.86 19.65 10.53
N TRP A 159 -2.08 18.62 10.21
CA TRP A 159 -1.56 17.69 11.22
C TRP A 159 -0.48 18.41 12.06
N PRO A 160 -0.51 18.31 13.41
CA PRO A 160 0.57 18.86 14.23
C PRO A 160 1.84 18.01 14.06
N GLU A 161 2.92 18.64 13.59
CA GLU A 161 4.26 18.03 13.48
C GLU A 161 4.91 17.78 14.84
#